data_AF-A0AA86XDL8-F1
#
_entry.id   AF-A0AA86XDL8-F1
#
_cell.length_a   1.000
_cell.length_b   1.000
_cell.length_c   1.000
_cell.angle_alpha   90.00
_cell.angle_beta   90.00
_cell.angle_gamma   90.00
#
_symmetry.space_group_name_H-M   'P 1'
#
loop_
_entity.id
_entity.type
_entity.pdbx_description
1 polymer ?
#
loop_
_entity_poly.entity_id
_entity_poly.type
_entity_poly.pdbx_seq_one_letter_code
_entity_poly.pdbx_strand_id
1 'polypeptide(L)'
;MTYEYKSHLYLAETVLNVKDLANLFKHIAELQIQLVGGANHGYSEAIYLEDLEGNGIEIYRDKPVEDWDIREDGRIVGVTEALSAQEIYEMGRKVEPFEIASTTRMGHIHLSVKDSRKSSQFYQKVLGLEDKFSVPSASWIAAGDYHHHLAVNEWGGKGLASRKQGLPGLAYYVIEVAHKEELLTIAQRAQEVDRPIKWMTSSQLEITDPDGIVTRIRLAR
;
A
#
# COMPACT_ATOMS: atom_id res chain seq x y z
N MET A 1 20.60 -12.18 23.17
CA MET A 1 20.11 -10.84 22.80
C MET A 1 18.82 -11.03 22.01
N THR A 2 17.69 -10.83 22.66
CA THR A 2 16.39 -10.74 21.98
C THR A 2 16.29 -9.32 21.45
N TYR A 3 16.51 -9.16 20.15
CA TYR A 3 16.09 -7.95 19.46
C TYR A 3 14.57 -8.08 19.28
N GLU A 4 13.77 -7.37 20.06
CA GLU A 4 12.40 -7.04 19.64
C GLU A 4 12.53 -6.07 18.46
N TYR A 5 12.73 -6.62 17.28
CA TYR A 5 12.51 -5.89 16.05
C TYR A 5 11.02 -6.00 15.73
N LYS A 6 10.24 -4.99 16.13
CA LYS A 6 8.93 -4.77 15.51
C LYS A 6 9.23 -4.16 14.15
N SER A 7 9.08 -4.96 13.09
CA SER A 7 9.23 -4.47 11.73
C SER A 7 8.32 -3.25 11.55
N HIS A 8 8.87 -2.19 10.96
CA HIS A 8 8.12 -1.02 10.55
C HIS A 8 7.41 -1.35 9.24
N LEU A 9 6.48 -2.30 9.28
CA LEU A 9 5.90 -2.95 8.10
C LEU A 9 5.47 -1.98 7.01
N TYR A 10 5.89 -2.29 5.79
CA TYR A 10 5.42 -1.70 4.56
C TYR A 10 4.71 -2.79 3.78
N LEU A 11 3.39 -2.71 3.73
CA LEU A 11 2.56 -3.69 3.03
C LEU A 11 2.81 -3.52 1.53
N ALA A 12 3.47 -4.49 0.90
CA ALA A 12 3.66 -4.51 -0.54
C ALA A 12 2.43 -5.16 -1.17
N GLU A 13 1.65 -4.36 -1.87
CA GLU A 13 0.33 -4.80 -2.30
C GLU A 13 0.22 -5.00 -3.78
N THR A 14 -0.32 -6.16 -4.14
CA THR A 14 -0.24 -6.69 -5.48
C THR A 14 -1.64 -6.97 -6.00
N VAL A 15 -2.00 -6.40 -7.15
CA VAL A 15 -3.33 -6.55 -7.75
C VAL A 15 -3.35 -7.60 -8.84
N LEU A 16 -4.36 -8.48 -8.75
CA LEU A 16 -4.66 -9.56 -9.67
C LEU A 16 -6.12 -9.51 -10.13
N ASN A 17 -6.50 -10.33 -11.11
CA ASN A 17 -7.90 -10.71 -11.28
C ASN A 17 -8.22 -11.92 -10.39
N VAL A 18 -9.51 -12.25 -10.26
CA VAL A 18 -9.97 -13.34 -9.39
C VAL A 18 -9.36 -14.71 -9.72
N LYS A 19 -9.14 -15.02 -11.00
CA LYS A 19 -8.57 -16.30 -11.42
C LYS A 19 -7.08 -16.38 -11.08
N ASP A 20 -6.37 -15.27 -11.27
CA ASP A 20 -4.94 -15.20 -10.96
C ASP A 20 -4.70 -15.26 -9.46
N LEU A 21 -5.51 -14.55 -8.66
CA LEU A 21 -5.49 -14.66 -7.19
C LEU A 21 -5.78 -16.09 -6.74
N ALA A 22 -6.79 -16.75 -7.31
CA ALA A 22 -7.13 -18.13 -7.00
C ALA A 22 -6.00 -19.13 -7.34
N ASN A 23 -5.36 -18.98 -8.50
CA ASN A 23 -4.23 -19.81 -8.90
C ASN A 23 -3.03 -19.62 -7.96
N LEU A 24 -2.70 -18.37 -7.62
CA LEU A 24 -1.63 -18.05 -6.68
C LEU A 24 -1.92 -18.58 -5.29
N PHE A 25 -3.14 -18.36 -4.78
CA PHE A 25 -3.55 -18.85 -3.46
C PHE A 25 -3.44 -20.38 -3.37
N LYS A 26 -3.88 -21.10 -4.40
CA LYS A 26 -3.72 -22.55 -4.49
C LYS A 26 -2.26 -22.97 -4.49
N HIS A 27 -1.42 -22.28 -5.26
CA HIS A 27 0.01 -22.57 -5.30
C HIS A 27 0.69 -22.37 -3.95
N ILE A 28 0.42 -21.25 -3.26
CA ILE A 28 0.91 -20.97 -1.90
C ILE A 28 0.47 -22.07 -0.92
N ALA A 29 -0.80 -22.50 -0.99
CA ALA A 29 -1.34 -23.54 -0.14
C ALA A 29 -0.70 -24.92 -0.40
N GLU A 30 -0.47 -25.29 -1.66
CA GLU A 30 0.23 -26.54 -2.04
C GLU A 30 1.70 -26.55 -1.57
N LEU A 31 2.35 -25.39 -1.54
CA LEU A 31 3.70 -25.22 -0.99
C LEU A 31 3.74 -25.14 0.55
N GLN A 32 2.58 -25.12 1.21
CA GLN A 32 2.46 -24.97 2.66
C GLN A 32 3.13 -23.69 3.19
N ILE A 33 3.15 -22.62 2.38
CA ILE A 33 3.61 -21.30 2.82
C ILE A 33 2.56 -20.73 3.78
N GLN A 34 3.02 -20.25 4.93
CA GLN A 34 2.13 -19.72 5.95
C GLN A 34 1.53 -18.39 5.53
N LEU A 35 0.20 -18.32 5.55
CA LEU A 35 -0.54 -17.06 5.48
C LEU A 35 -0.77 -16.52 6.88
N VAL A 36 -0.71 -15.21 7.03
CA VAL A 36 -1.07 -14.52 8.28
C VAL A 36 -2.55 -14.18 8.34
N GLY A 37 -3.25 -14.17 7.21
CA GLY A 37 -4.70 -13.97 7.16
C GLY A 37 -5.25 -13.85 5.74
N GLY A 38 -6.55 -13.55 5.67
CA GLY A 38 -7.25 -13.20 4.44
C GLY A 38 -8.53 -12.45 4.78
N ALA A 39 -8.87 -11.43 3.98
CA ALA A 39 -10.03 -10.59 4.21
C ALA A 39 -10.74 -10.18 2.92
N ASN A 40 -12.04 -9.94 3.05
CA ASN A 40 -12.84 -9.22 2.06
C ASN A 40 -13.07 -7.80 2.58
N HIS A 41 -12.64 -6.81 1.81
CA HIS A 41 -12.72 -5.39 2.15
C HIS A 41 -13.95 -4.68 1.58
N GLY A 42 -14.84 -5.41 0.91
CA GLY A 42 -15.98 -4.85 0.18
C GLY A 42 -15.60 -4.41 -1.23
N TYR A 43 -14.46 -3.72 -1.38
CA TYR A 43 -13.88 -3.31 -2.68
C TYR A 43 -12.78 -4.27 -3.19
N SER A 44 -12.19 -5.10 -2.34
CA SER A 44 -11.17 -6.08 -2.72
C SER A 44 -11.26 -7.36 -1.90
N GLU A 45 -10.62 -8.41 -2.41
CA GLU A 45 -10.40 -9.67 -1.69
C GLU A 45 -8.91 -9.96 -1.66
N ALA A 46 -8.39 -10.22 -0.46
CA ALA A 46 -6.97 -10.22 -0.18
C ALA A 46 -6.52 -11.42 0.65
N ILE A 47 -5.33 -11.92 0.36
CA ILE A 47 -4.57 -12.83 1.21
C ILE A 47 -3.31 -12.13 1.72
N TYR A 48 -2.91 -12.48 2.93
CA TYR A 48 -1.80 -11.86 3.63
C TYR A 48 -0.73 -12.89 3.97
N LEU A 49 0.51 -12.52 3.70
CA LEU A 49 1.70 -13.26 4.13
C LEU A 49 2.77 -12.28 4.61
N GLU A 50 3.82 -12.83 5.21
CA GLU A 50 5.00 -12.07 5.61
C GLU A 50 6.23 -12.63 4.89
N ASP A 51 7.16 -11.75 4.54
CA ASP A 51 8.50 -12.17 4.13
C ASP A 51 9.36 -12.58 5.33
N LEU A 52 10.60 -13.01 5.08
CA LEU A 52 11.52 -13.49 6.12
C LEU A 52 11.99 -12.39 7.09
N GLU A 53 11.88 -11.12 6.71
CA GLU A 53 12.17 -9.97 7.58
C GLU A 53 10.92 -9.53 8.35
N GLY A 54 9.80 -10.23 8.13
CA GLY A 54 8.50 -9.91 8.68
C GLY A 54 7.93 -8.65 8.07
N ASN A 55 8.14 -8.37 6.77
CA ASN A 55 7.38 -7.37 6.00
C ASN A 55 6.10 -7.99 5.47
N GLY A 56 5.00 -7.26 5.56
CA GLY A 56 3.69 -7.70 5.10
C GLY A 56 3.61 -7.63 3.60
N ILE A 57 2.99 -8.64 3.02
CA ILE A 57 2.65 -8.69 1.61
C ILE A 57 1.15 -8.95 1.56
N GLU A 58 0.42 -8.05 0.91
CA GLU A 58 -0.97 -8.25 0.57
C GLU A 58 -1.05 -8.59 -0.91
N ILE A 59 -1.72 -9.68 -1.23
CA ILE A 59 -1.98 -10.04 -2.61
C ILE A 59 -3.48 -10.12 -2.76
N TYR A 60 -4.02 -9.27 -3.63
CA TYR A 60 -5.43 -9.03 -3.69
C TYR A 60 -5.92 -8.92 -5.13
N ARG A 61 -7.25 -8.96 -5.26
CA ARG A 61 -7.95 -8.60 -6.48
C ARG A 61 -8.95 -7.52 -6.17
N ASP A 62 -9.08 -6.55 -7.08
CA ASP A 62 -10.19 -5.60 -7.02
C ASP A 62 -11.51 -6.34 -7.30
N LYS A 63 -12.57 -5.98 -6.58
CA LYS A 63 -13.94 -6.29 -6.98
C LYS A 63 -14.39 -5.29 -8.06
N PRO A 64 -15.37 -5.65 -8.90
CA PRO A 64 -16.02 -4.68 -9.79
C PRO A 64 -16.41 -3.40 -9.03
N VAL A 65 -16.20 -2.23 -9.63
CA VAL A 65 -16.39 -0.93 -8.95
C VAL A 65 -17.85 -0.73 -8.55
N GLU A 66 -18.79 -1.33 -9.27
CA GLU A 66 -20.21 -1.37 -8.94
C GLU A 66 -20.53 -2.06 -7.60
N ASP A 67 -19.62 -2.90 -7.08
CA ASP A 67 -19.75 -3.53 -5.77
C ASP A 67 -19.20 -2.66 -4.64
N TRP A 68 -18.52 -1.55 -4.95
CA TRP A 68 -17.88 -0.69 -3.95
C TRP A 68 -18.92 0.21 -3.28
N ASP A 69 -18.78 0.41 -1.97
CA ASP A 69 -19.62 1.35 -1.21
C ASP A 69 -19.08 2.79 -1.37
N ILE A 70 -19.35 3.37 -2.53
CA ILE A 70 -18.97 4.75 -2.88
C ILE A 70 -20.07 5.70 -2.41
N ARG A 71 -19.72 6.62 -1.52
CA ARG A 71 -20.60 7.64 -0.95
C ARG A 71 -20.72 8.85 -1.89
N GLU A 72 -21.76 9.65 -1.70
CA GLU A 72 -22.01 10.86 -2.51
C GLU A 72 -20.85 11.88 -2.44
N ASP A 73 -20.08 11.87 -1.35
CA ASP A 73 -18.91 12.72 -1.15
C ASP A 73 -17.59 12.12 -1.69
N GLY A 74 -17.65 10.98 -2.39
CA GLY A 74 -16.51 10.30 -2.99
C GLY A 74 -15.74 9.38 -2.05
N ARG A 75 -16.14 9.26 -0.78
CA ARG A 75 -15.55 8.28 0.15
C ARG A 75 -15.92 6.85 -0.25
N ILE A 76 -15.00 5.93 -0.06
CA ILE A 76 -15.15 4.50 -0.40
C ILE A 76 -15.03 3.71 0.90
N VAL A 77 -16.15 3.24 1.44
CA VAL A 77 -16.17 2.61 2.76
C VAL A 77 -15.68 1.17 2.66
N GLY A 78 -14.59 0.87 3.36
CA GLY A 78 -14.07 -0.48 3.50
C GLY A 78 -14.73 -1.24 4.64
N VAL A 79 -14.85 -2.56 4.48
CA VAL A 79 -15.19 -3.49 5.55
C VAL A 79 -14.01 -4.42 5.86
N THR A 80 -14.16 -5.31 6.84
CA THR A 80 -13.19 -6.38 7.10
C THR A 80 -13.97 -7.63 7.43
N GLU A 81 -14.38 -8.34 6.39
CA GLU A 81 -15.10 -9.60 6.49
C GLU A 81 -14.15 -10.78 6.25
N ALA A 82 -14.53 -11.96 6.76
CA ALA A 82 -13.76 -13.16 6.52
C ALA A 82 -13.73 -13.49 5.02
N LEU A 83 -12.53 -13.75 4.49
CA LEU A 83 -12.38 -14.22 3.13
C LEU A 83 -13.01 -15.61 2.97
N SER A 84 -13.74 -15.82 1.89
CA SER A 84 -14.20 -17.15 1.49
C SER A 84 -13.03 -17.97 0.89
N ALA A 85 -12.10 -18.36 1.75
CA ALA A 85 -10.86 -19.01 1.35
C ALA A 85 -11.13 -20.31 0.57
N GLN A 86 -12.12 -21.10 0.99
CA GLN A 86 -12.47 -22.35 0.31
C GLN A 86 -12.91 -22.10 -1.13
N GLU A 87 -13.76 -21.11 -1.39
CA GLU A 87 -14.22 -20.78 -2.75
C GLU A 87 -13.07 -20.32 -3.62
N ILE A 88 -12.18 -19.46 -3.10
CA ILE A 88 -10.99 -19.00 -3.84
C ILE A 88 -10.05 -20.18 -4.16
N TYR A 89 -9.82 -21.10 -3.22
CA TYR A 89 -9.01 -22.28 -3.46
C TYR A 89 -9.61 -23.19 -4.56
N GLU A 90 -10.92 -23.41 -4.52
CA GLU A 90 -11.64 -24.27 -5.47
C GLU A 90 -11.68 -23.67 -6.88
N MET A 91 -11.74 -22.33 -7.01
CA MET A 91 -11.59 -21.64 -8.28
C MET A 91 -10.19 -21.80 -8.90
N GLY A 92 -9.19 -22.03 -8.04
CA GLY A 92 -7.79 -22.12 -8.42
C GLY A 92 -7.44 -23.39 -9.19
N ARG A 93 -6.57 -23.24 -10.19
CA ARG A 93 -5.99 -24.34 -10.96
C ARG A 93 -4.52 -24.46 -10.62
N LYS A 94 -4.00 -25.68 -10.71
CA LYS A 94 -2.56 -25.90 -10.66
C LYS A 94 -1.92 -25.36 -11.94
N VAL A 95 -0.90 -24.50 -11.79
CA VAL A 95 -0.12 -23.91 -12.87
C VAL A 95 1.31 -24.42 -12.74
N GLU A 96 1.85 -25.05 -13.79
CA GLU A 96 3.18 -25.66 -13.80
C GLU A 96 3.91 -25.38 -15.14
N PRO A 97 5.10 -24.75 -15.12
CA PRO A 97 5.73 -24.13 -13.95
C PRO A 97 4.88 -22.98 -13.42
N PHE A 98 4.88 -22.76 -12.10
CA PHE A 98 4.18 -21.62 -11.54
C PHE A 98 4.87 -20.31 -11.91
N GLU A 99 4.10 -19.39 -12.49
CA GLU A 99 4.49 -18.01 -12.72
C GLU A 99 3.37 -17.11 -12.22
N ILE A 100 3.73 -16.04 -11.51
CA ILE A 100 2.76 -15.00 -11.17
C ILE A 100 2.26 -14.34 -12.47
N ALA A 101 0.97 -14.02 -12.54
CA ALA A 101 0.37 -13.51 -13.76
C ALA A 101 1.08 -12.24 -14.26
N SER A 102 1.28 -12.11 -15.57
CA SER A 102 1.96 -10.93 -16.14
C SER A 102 1.15 -9.63 -16.03
N THR A 103 -0.14 -9.73 -15.73
CA THR A 103 -1.07 -8.63 -15.42
C THR A 103 -0.92 -8.09 -13.99
N THR A 104 -0.09 -8.74 -13.19
CA THR A 104 0.21 -8.34 -11.81
C THR A 104 0.82 -6.95 -11.78
N ARG A 105 0.31 -6.10 -10.90
CA ARG A 105 0.81 -4.74 -10.71
C ARG A 105 0.81 -4.34 -9.25
N MET A 106 1.60 -3.33 -8.90
CA MET A 106 1.49 -2.67 -7.61
C MET A 106 0.10 -2.02 -7.50
N GLY A 107 -0.58 -2.29 -6.40
CA GLY A 107 -1.87 -1.71 -6.08
C GLY A 107 -1.73 -0.49 -5.20
N HIS A 108 -1.25 -0.73 -3.98
CA HIS A 108 -1.09 0.29 -2.97
C HIS A 108 0.02 -0.05 -1.98
N ILE A 109 0.25 0.83 -1.01
CA ILE A 109 1.18 0.62 0.09
C ILE A 109 0.53 1.03 1.40
N HIS A 110 0.83 0.33 2.49
CA HIS A 110 0.48 0.77 3.84
C HIS A 110 1.74 1.13 4.62
N LEU A 111 1.70 2.29 5.26
CA LEU A 111 2.80 2.84 6.04
C LEU A 111 2.44 2.83 7.53
N SER A 112 3.33 2.27 8.34
CA SER A 112 3.23 2.38 9.80
C SER A 112 3.76 3.74 10.26
N VAL A 113 2.89 4.57 10.84
CA VAL A 113 3.20 5.95 11.25
C VAL A 113 2.84 6.19 12.71
N LYS A 114 3.35 7.28 13.31
CA LYS A 114 3.05 7.61 14.71
C LYS A 114 1.66 8.21 14.91
N ASP A 115 1.14 8.90 13.89
CA ASP A 115 -0.11 9.66 13.91
C ASP A 115 -0.72 9.64 12.51
N SER A 116 -1.71 8.78 12.29
CA SER A 116 -2.28 8.53 10.95
C SER A 116 -2.92 9.79 10.36
N ARG A 117 -3.55 10.61 11.20
CA ARG A 117 -4.19 11.85 10.78
C ARG A 117 -3.16 12.85 10.25
N LYS A 118 -2.06 13.07 10.98
CA LYS A 118 -1.00 14.00 10.54
C LYS A 118 -0.33 13.51 9.27
N SER A 119 -0.02 12.22 9.17
CA SER A 119 0.61 11.65 7.98
C SER A 119 -0.33 11.70 6.76
N SER A 120 -1.62 11.42 6.96
CA SER A 120 -2.64 11.56 5.91
C SER A 120 -2.72 13.00 5.41
N GLN A 121 -2.83 13.99 6.30
CA GLN A 121 -2.85 15.40 5.93
C GLN A 121 -1.59 15.84 5.17
N PHE A 122 -0.42 15.34 5.59
CA PHE A 122 0.83 15.58 4.90
C PHE A 122 0.79 15.08 3.45
N TYR A 123 0.41 13.82 3.24
CA TYR A 123 0.36 13.25 1.89
C TYR A 123 -0.74 13.87 1.02
N GLN A 124 -1.91 14.17 1.58
CA GLN A 124 -2.96 14.91 0.87
C GLN A 124 -2.45 16.30 0.42
N LYS A 125 -1.78 17.05 1.30
CA LYS A 125 -1.25 18.38 0.97
C LYS A 125 -0.11 18.34 -0.04
N VAL A 126 0.85 17.42 0.11
CA VAL A 126 2.06 17.37 -0.73
C VAL A 126 1.77 16.71 -2.07
N LEU A 127 1.12 15.55 -2.05
CA LEU A 127 0.88 14.73 -3.24
C LEU A 127 -0.47 15.04 -3.91
N GLY A 128 -1.35 15.80 -3.26
CA GLY A 128 -2.69 16.08 -3.79
C GLY A 128 -3.63 14.88 -3.77
N LEU A 129 -3.39 13.93 -2.85
CA LEU A 129 -4.30 12.79 -2.64
C LEU A 129 -5.55 13.25 -1.89
N GLU A 130 -6.63 12.50 -2.06
CA GLU A 130 -7.91 12.69 -1.40
C GLU A 130 -8.14 11.60 -0.35
N ASP A 131 -8.83 11.95 0.74
CA ASP A 131 -9.31 10.98 1.74
C ASP A 131 -10.44 10.13 1.17
N LYS A 132 -10.23 8.81 1.12
CA LYS A 132 -11.24 7.84 0.68
C LYS A 132 -11.94 7.20 1.86
N PHE A 133 -11.19 6.91 2.91
CA PHE A 133 -11.74 6.42 4.17
C PHE A 133 -10.76 6.68 5.30
N SER A 134 -11.26 6.97 6.49
CA SER A 134 -10.43 7.20 7.66
C SER A 134 -11.13 6.74 8.93
N VAL A 135 -10.37 6.10 9.80
CA VAL A 135 -10.74 5.72 11.16
C VAL A 135 -9.74 6.36 12.14
N PRO A 136 -9.98 6.35 13.47
CA PRO A 136 -9.08 7.04 14.40
C PRO A 136 -7.60 6.64 14.33
N SER A 137 -7.30 5.41 13.92
CA SER A 137 -5.94 4.84 13.86
C SER A 137 -5.42 4.59 12.45
N ALA A 138 -6.15 4.95 11.39
CA ALA A 138 -5.72 4.71 10.00
C ALA A 138 -6.46 5.60 8.98
N SER A 139 -5.80 5.88 7.86
CA SER A 139 -6.36 6.62 6.73
C SER A 139 -5.97 5.97 5.42
N TRP A 140 -6.90 5.96 4.47
CA TRP A 140 -6.76 5.45 3.11
C TRP A 140 -6.97 6.60 2.14
N ILE A 141 -5.95 6.89 1.33
CA ILE A 141 -5.91 8.06 0.46
C ILE A 141 -5.53 7.67 -0.97
N ALA A 142 -6.12 8.37 -1.95
CA ALA A 142 -5.95 8.06 -3.36
C ALA A 142 -5.91 9.30 -4.25
N ALA A 143 -5.46 9.10 -5.48
CA ALA A 143 -5.68 10.05 -6.57
C ALA A 143 -6.83 9.52 -7.41
N GLY A 144 -7.74 10.39 -7.85
CA GLY A 144 -8.92 9.97 -8.61
C GLY A 144 -9.83 9.03 -7.81
N ASP A 145 -10.43 8.05 -8.48
CA ASP A 145 -11.56 7.27 -7.94
C ASP A 145 -11.16 5.89 -7.38
N TYR A 146 -9.86 5.63 -7.20
CA TYR A 146 -9.40 4.36 -6.64
C TYR A 146 -9.62 4.29 -5.12
N HIS A 147 -9.83 3.09 -4.57
CA HIS A 147 -10.10 2.89 -3.14
C HIS A 147 -8.96 3.44 -2.26
N HIS A 148 -7.69 3.22 -2.67
CA HIS A 148 -6.52 3.92 -2.16
C HIS A 148 -5.25 3.49 -2.90
N HIS A 149 -4.29 4.40 -3.00
CA HIS A 149 -2.91 4.09 -3.41
C HIS A 149 -1.95 4.05 -2.21
N LEU A 150 -2.31 4.77 -1.14
CA LEU A 150 -1.50 4.88 0.07
C LEU A 150 -2.43 4.81 1.27
N ALA A 151 -2.10 3.96 2.24
CA ALA A 151 -2.68 4.00 3.56
C ALA A 151 -1.62 4.30 4.61
N VAL A 152 -2.02 4.97 5.68
CA VAL A 152 -1.20 5.22 6.86
C VAL A 152 -1.93 4.67 8.08
N ASN A 153 -1.25 3.91 8.93
CA ASN A 153 -1.86 3.31 10.12
C ASN A 153 -0.95 3.38 11.35
N GLU A 154 -1.57 3.26 12.53
CA GLU A 154 -0.90 3.26 13.83
C GLU A 154 -0.77 1.85 14.43
N TRP A 155 -0.86 0.79 13.62
CA TRP A 155 -0.88 -0.60 14.12
C TRP A 155 0.43 -1.03 14.77
N GLY A 156 1.56 -0.47 14.33
CA GLY A 156 2.86 -0.61 15.00
C GLY A 156 2.96 0.13 16.36
N GLY A 157 1.96 0.91 16.72
CA GLY A 157 1.86 1.68 17.96
C GLY A 157 2.37 3.13 17.85
N LYS A 158 2.07 3.96 18.86
CA LYS A 158 2.43 5.39 18.86
C LYS A 158 3.89 5.68 19.18
N GLY A 159 4.59 4.72 19.78
CA GLY A 159 5.98 4.84 20.21
C GLY A 159 7.01 4.43 19.16
N LEU A 160 6.61 4.34 17.88
CA LEU A 160 7.51 3.94 16.80
C LEU A 160 8.72 4.87 16.73
N ALA A 161 9.91 4.30 16.61
CA ALA A 161 11.08 5.09 16.27
C ALA A 161 10.96 5.59 14.82
N SER A 162 11.47 6.78 14.54
CA SER A 162 11.60 7.22 13.14
C SER A 162 12.53 6.29 12.37
N ARG A 163 12.20 6.07 11.10
CA ARG A 163 13.01 5.23 10.20
C ARG A 163 14.43 5.80 10.10
N LYS A 164 15.43 4.93 10.24
CA LYS A 164 16.85 5.25 10.00
C LYS A 164 17.37 4.45 8.82
N GLN A 165 18.20 5.05 7.96
CA GLN A 165 18.82 4.34 6.84
C GLN A 165 19.60 3.11 7.32
N GLY A 166 19.51 2.01 6.56
CA GLY A 166 20.25 0.77 6.83
C GLY A 166 19.54 -0.25 7.73
N LEU A 167 18.39 0.09 8.34
CA LEU A 167 17.53 -0.94 8.96
C LEU A 167 16.83 -1.79 7.86
N PRO A 168 16.47 -3.05 8.14
CA PRO A 168 15.57 -3.86 7.30
C PRO A 168 14.22 -3.18 7.03
N GLY A 169 13.46 -3.70 6.06
CA GLY A 169 12.17 -3.14 5.60
C GLY A 169 12.29 -2.10 4.48
N LEU A 170 11.19 -1.43 4.11
CA LEU A 170 11.18 -0.54 2.95
C LEU A 170 12.22 0.58 3.07
N ALA A 171 12.99 0.74 2.01
CA ALA A 171 13.94 1.83 1.87
C ALA A 171 13.27 3.11 1.37
N TYR A 172 12.42 2.98 0.35
CA TYR A 172 11.59 4.02 -0.24
C TYR A 172 10.54 3.38 -1.15
N TYR A 173 9.52 4.14 -1.54
CA TYR A 173 8.63 3.80 -2.65
C TYR A 173 8.67 4.89 -3.72
N VAL A 174 8.19 4.56 -4.92
CA VAL A 174 8.18 5.47 -6.06
C VAL A 174 6.75 5.76 -6.47
N ILE A 175 6.44 7.05 -6.59
CA ILE A 175 5.24 7.55 -7.27
C ILE A 175 5.66 8.03 -8.65
N GLU A 176 4.87 7.65 -9.66
CA GLU A 176 5.01 8.17 -11.01
C GLU A 176 3.95 9.25 -11.25
N VAL A 177 4.36 10.37 -11.82
CA VAL A 177 3.48 11.43 -12.28
C VAL A 177 3.49 11.49 -13.80
N ALA A 178 2.36 11.83 -14.42
CA ALA A 178 2.24 11.84 -15.88
C ALA A 178 2.95 13.06 -16.50
N HIS A 179 2.91 14.19 -15.80
CA HIS A 179 3.40 15.46 -16.31
C HIS A 179 4.45 16.12 -15.42
N LYS A 180 5.37 16.88 -16.04
CA LYS A 180 6.45 17.56 -15.31
C LYS A 180 5.90 18.64 -14.38
N GLU A 181 4.78 19.23 -14.74
CA GLU A 181 4.04 20.24 -13.97
C GLU A 181 3.58 19.68 -12.62
N GLU A 182 3.17 18.41 -12.57
CA GLU A 182 2.81 17.73 -11.32
C GLU A 182 4.03 17.57 -10.42
N LEU A 183 5.18 17.17 -10.98
CA LEU A 183 6.43 17.04 -10.25
C LEU A 183 6.85 18.37 -9.61
N LEU A 184 6.75 19.47 -10.37
CA LEU A 184 7.04 20.83 -9.87
C LEU A 184 6.04 21.28 -8.81
N THR A 185 4.76 20.96 -8.99
CA THR A 185 3.69 21.27 -8.02
C THR A 185 3.93 20.54 -6.69
N ILE A 186 4.30 19.26 -6.74
CA ILE A 186 4.66 18.48 -5.55
C ILE A 186 5.89 19.08 -4.87
N ALA A 187 6.91 19.48 -5.64
CA ALA A 187 8.10 20.14 -5.09
C ALA A 187 7.76 21.44 -4.35
N GLN A 188 6.90 22.28 -4.93
CA GLN A 188 6.44 23.52 -4.31
C GLN A 188 5.64 23.24 -3.02
N ARG A 189 4.67 22.32 -3.07
CA ARG A 189 3.85 21.96 -1.89
C ARG A 189 4.69 21.40 -0.75
N ALA A 190 5.74 20.64 -1.05
CA ALA A 190 6.68 20.13 -0.05
C ALA A 190 7.46 21.26 0.65
N GLN A 191 7.84 22.31 -0.08
CA GLN A 191 8.48 23.49 0.49
C GLN A 191 7.53 24.29 1.39
N GLU A 192 6.24 24.38 1.03
CA GLU A 192 5.21 25.06 1.86
C GLU A 192 4.99 24.41 3.23
N VAL A 193 5.37 23.14 3.40
CA VAL A 193 5.27 22.40 4.68
C VAL A 193 6.64 22.19 5.33
N ASP A 194 7.63 23.02 4.97
CA ASP A 194 9.00 23.02 5.47
C ASP A 194 9.69 21.64 5.38
N ARG A 195 9.38 20.87 4.32
CA ARG A 195 10.05 19.59 4.07
C ARG A 195 11.19 19.74 3.08
N PRO A 196 12.40 19.23 3.42
CA PRO A 196 13.51 19.24 2.49
C PRO A 196 13.17 18.35 1.29
N ILE A 197 13.38 18.90 0.10
CA ILE A 197 13.33 18.17 -1.15
C ILE A 197 14.76 17.92 -1.64
N LYS A 198 15.01 16.75 -2.18
CA LYS A 198 16.29 16.42 -2.83
C LYS A 198 16.03 16.04 -4.29
N TRP A 199 16.42 16.91 -5.20
CA TRP A 199 16.43 16.58 -6.62
C TRP A 199 17.50 15.53 -6.89
N MET A 200 17.10 14.41 -7.49
CA MET A 200 18.01 13.34 -7.90
C MET A 200 18.42 13.51 -9.36
N THR A 201 17.47 13.95 -10.19
CA THR A 201 17.66 14.32 -11.60
C THR A 201 16.71 15.48 -11.93
N SER A 202 16.67 15.93 -13.19
CA SER A 202 15.66 16.91 -13.65
C SER A 202 14.23 16.35 -13.75
N SER A 203 14.05 15.04 -13.60
CA SER A 203 12.77 14.33 -13.72
C SER A 203 12.45 13.46 -12.50
N GLN A 204 13.21 13.61 -11.41
CA GLN A 204 13.03 12.83 -10.20
C GLN A 204 13.47 13.60 -8.95
N LEU A 205 12.61 13.60 -7.93
CA LEU A 205 12.88 14.18 -6.62
C LEU A 205 12.56 13.18 -5.50
N GLU A 206 13.12 13.46 -4.33
CA GLU A 206 12.93 12.69 -3.10
C GLU A 206 12.42 13.63 -2.00
N ILE A 207 11.43 13.16 -1.25
CA ILE A 207 10.82 13.83 -0.09
C ILE A 207 10.87 12.86 1.08
N THR A 208 11.12 13.38 2.28
CA THR A 208 11.02 12.61 3.52
C THR A 208 9.85 13.12 4.36
N ASP A 209 8.99 12.21 4.77
CA ASP A 209 7.82 12.52 5.59
C ASP A 209 8.21 12.82 7.07
N PRO A 210 7.25 13.17 7.93
CA PRO A 210 7.51 13.41 9.35
C PRO A 210 8.07 12.22 10.15
N ASP A 211 7.87 10.99 9.69
CA ASP A 211 8.30 9.75 10.34
C ASP A 211 9.63 9.19 9.79
N GLY A 212 10.21 9.86 8.77
CA GLY A 212 11.47 9.47 8.15
C GLY A 212 11.30 8.54 6.95
N ILE A 213 10.07 8.37 6.47
CA ILE A 213 9.75 7.56 5.30
C ILE A 213 10.09 8.33 4.04
N VAL A 214 10.80 7.67 3.13
CA VAL A 214 11.29 8.27 1.90
C VAL A 214 10.33 7.97 0.75
N THR A 215 9.82 9.03 0.13
CA THR A 215 9.02 8.98 -1.10
C THR A 215 9.85 9.53 -2.25
N ARG A 216 10.00 8.76 -3.32
CA ARG A 216 10.56 9.24 -4.58
C ARG A 216 9.43 9.51 -5.55
N ILE A 217 9.51 10.64 -6.25
CA ILE A 217 8.54 11.01 -7.27
C ILE A 217 9.31 11.19 -8.57
N ARG A 218 8.87 10.52 -9.64
CA ARG A 218 9.48 10.61 -10.97
C ARG A 218 8.44 10.82 -12.05
N LEU A 219 8.86 11.44 -13.15
CA LEU A 219 8.06 11.46 -14.37
C LEU A 219 7.94 10.03 -14.93
N ALA A 220 6.73 9.62 -15.32
CA ALA A 220 6.48 8.36 -16.01
C ALA A 220 7.33 8.27 -17.29
N ARG A 221 7.73 7.04 -17.64
CA ARG A 221 8.59 6.76 -18.80
C ARG A 221 7.81 6.67 -20.10
#